data_AF-A0A524DVH2-F1
#
_entry.id   AF-A0A524DVH2-F1
#
_cell.length_a   1.000
_cell.length_b   1.000
_cell.length_c   1.000
_cell.angle_alpha   90.00
_cell.angle_beta   90.00
_cell.angle_gamma   90.00
#
_symmetry.space_group_name_H-M   'P 1'
#
loop_
_entity.id
_entity.type
_entity.pdbx_description
1 polymer ?
#
loop_
_entity_poly.entity_id
_entity_poly.type
_entity_poly.pdbx_seq_one_letter_code
_entity_poly.pdbx_strand_id
1 'polypeptide(L)'
;MQLFPGHYFIGYITYNIYVLLLGIEPTILGIAISIIFALLPDIDGFLLVVSHFRRNSLDNPKIEFKHHGLPTHYPITYSPLILLAIFLPNIYTLSMVTSVYLHLLVDSFYTSDGIKWLYPFRKTYYRFCSEVTKEAHGIFWQHKYTRTPLYKIEFVLLVVGGCILWINHIVYYESPLWAITLIGALIVCFFIGAFIFERAHVKYVEKKAKEEKSKRESSKT
;
A
#
# COMPACT_ATOMS: atom_id res chain seq x y z
N MET A 1 10.49 -1.73 3.66
CA MET A 1 9.13 -2.16 3.29
C MET A 1 8.31 -0.91 3.12
N GLN A 2 7.76 -0.69 1.93
CA GLN A 2 6.83 0.42 1.69
C GLN A 2 5.48 -0.06 2.20
N LEU A 3 5.05 0.48 3.34
CA LEU A 3 3.70 0.26 3.83
C LEU A 3 2.88 1.43 3.30
N PHE A 4 2.05 1.14 2.30
CA PHE A 4 1.06 2.08 1.80
C PHE A 4 -0.22 1.87 2.61
N PRO A 5 -0.50 2.69 3.63
CA PRO A 5 -1.78 2.61 4.33
C PRO A 5 -2.98 2.73 3.37
N GLY A 6 -2.79 3.43 2.23
CA GLY A 6 -3.78 3.53 1.17
C GLY A 6 -4.18 2.19 0.54
N HIS A 7 -3.24 1.26 0.31
CA HIS A 7 -3.51 0.03 -0.43
C HIS A 7 -4.52 -0.89 0.27
N TYR A 8 -4.38 -1.05 1.59
CA TYR A 8 -5.35 -1.78 2.43
C TYR A 8 -6.76 -1.22 2.27
N PHE A 9 -6.84 0.10 2.14
CA PHE A 9 -8.07 0.83 2.22
C PHE A 9 -8.82 0.92 0.90
N ILE A 10 -8.09 0.82 -0.22
CA ILE A 10 -8.67 0.72 -1.56
C ILE A 10 -9.71 -0.39 -1.60
N GLY A 11 -9.38 -1.59 -1.10
CA GLY A 11 -10.30 -2.72 -1.09
C GLY A 11 -11.57 -2.45 -0.27
N TYR A 12 -11.41 -1.85 0.91
CA TYR A 12 -12.53 -1.48 1.77
C TYR A 12 -13.45 -0.45 1.12
N ILE A 13 -12.91 0.67 0.64
CA ILE A 13 -13.69 1.72 -0.04
C ILE A 13 -14.43 1.14 -1.24
N THR A 14 -13.71 0.40 -2.08
CA THR A 14 -14.23 -0.13 -3.35
C THR A 14 -15.45 -1.01 -3.12
N TYR A 15 -15.38 -1.93 -2.15
CA TYR A 15 -16.52 -2.78 -1.82
C TYR A 15 -17.72 -1.96 -1.30
N ASN A 16 -17.48 -1.00 -0.40
CA ASN A 16 -18.56 -0.19 0.17
C ASN A 16 -19.21 0.73 -0.87
N ILE A 17 -18.46 1.21 -1.87
CA ILE A 17 -19.02 1.93 -3.01
C ILE A 17 -19.99 1.02 -3.76
N TYR A 18 -19.63 -0.22 -4.04
CA TYR A 18 -20.54 -1.15 -4.71
C TYR A 18 -21.77 -1.50 -3.88
N VAL A 19 -21.60 -1.74 -2.57
CA VAL A 19 -22.70 -1.96 -1.63
C VAL A 19 -23.70 -0.81 -1.70
N LEU A 20 -23.21 0.43 -1.62
CA LEU A 20 -24.02 1.65 -1.70
C LEU A 20 -24.72 1.79 -3.06
N LEU A 21 -23.99 1.60 -4.17
CA LEU A 21 -24.53 1.75 -5.52
C LEU A 21 -25.59 0.70 -5.86
N LEU A 22 -25.46 -0.51 -5.31
CA LEU A 22 -26.38 -1.62 -5.57
C LEU A 22 -27.50 -1.74 -4.53
N GLY A 23 -27.45 -0.94 -3.46
CA GLY A 23 -28.44 -0.99 -2.38
C GLY A 23 -28.49 -2.33 -1.66
N ILE A 24 -27.36 -3.02 -1.54
CA ILE A 24 -27.27 -4.32 -0.87
C ILE A 24 -26.68 -4.16 0.54
N GLU A 25 -26.80 -5.20 1.36
CA GLU A 25 -26.20 -5.19 2.69
C GLU A 25 -24.69 -5.48 2.63
N PRO A 26 -23.86 -4.74 3.39
CA PRO A 26 -22.43 -5.00 3.44
C PRO A 26 -22.16 -6.32 4.17
N THR A 27 -21.32 -7.18 3.58
CA THR A 27 -20.88 -8.42 4.23
C THR A 27 -19.42 -8.34 4.65
N ILE A 28 -19.07 -8.92 5.82
CA ILE A 28 -17.67 -9.05 6.28
C ILE A 28 -16.83 -9.80 5.24
N LEU A 29 -17.39 -10.85 4.63
CA LEU A 29 -16.70 -11.64 3.60
C LEU A 29 -16.33 -10.79 2.38
N GLY A 30 -17.25 -9.96 1.87
CA GLY A 30 -16.98 -9.12 0.71
C GLY A 30 -15.95 -8.02 0.98
N ILE A 31 -15.96 -7.46 2.20
CA ILE A 31 -14.90 -6.55 2.67
C ILE A 31 -13.55 -7.26 2.69
N ALA A 32 -13.48 -8.42 3.35
CA ALA A 32 -12.24 -9.19 3.50
C ALA A 32 -11.64 -9.58 2.14
N ILE A 33 -12.48 -10.11 1.23
CA ILE A 33 -12.10 -10.43 -0.14
C ILE A 33 -11.52 -9.20 -0.84
N SER A 34 -12.21 -8.06 -0.79
CA SER A 34 -11.77 -6.88 -1.53
C SER A 34 -10.44 -6.32 -0.99
N ILE A 35 -10.23 -6.36 0.33
CA ILE A 35 -8.95 -5.98 0.95
C ILE A 35 -7.83 -6.95 0.53
N ILE A 36 -8.06 -8.26 0.58
CA ILE A 36 -7.07 -9.26 0.16
C ILE A 36 -6.63 -9.01 -1.29
N PHE A 37 -7.59 -8.77 -2.18
CA PHE A 37 -7.31 -8.51 -3.59
C PHE A 37 -6.65 -7.14 -3.81
N ALA A 38 -7.02 -6.12 -3.02
CA ALA A 38 -6.30 -4.85 -3.03
C ALA A 38 -4.83 -4.99 -2.64
N LEU A 39 -4.48 -5.95 -1.77
CA LEU A 39 -3.10 -6.20 -1.33
C LEU A 39 -2.36 -7.22 -2.19
N LEU A 40 -3.05 -7.87 -3.13
CA LEU A 40 -2.50 -8.95 -3.92
C LEU A 40 -1.28 -8.52 -4.76
N PRO A 41 -1.22 -7.30 -5.35
CA PRO A 41 0.01 -6.85 -6.02
C PRO A 41 1.22 -6.83 -5.10
N ASP A 42 1.05 -6.43 -3.84
CA ASP A 42 2.11 -6.27 -2.84
C ASP A 42 2.59 -7.59 -2.18
N ILE A 43 2.04 -8.75 -2.58
CA ILE A 43 2.35 -10.04 -1.94
C ILE A 43 3.83 -10.44 -2.07
N ASP A 44 4.48 -10.03 -3.15
CA ASP A 44 5.91 -10.18 -3.38
C ASP A 44 6.75 -9.43 -2.34
N GLY A 45 6.33 -8.23 -1.96
CA GLY A 45 6.94 -7.46 -0.86
C GLY A 45 6.95 -8.25 0.45
N PHE A 46 5.84 -8.93 0.76
CA PHE A 46 5.74 -9.79 1.95
C PHE A 46 6.68 -11.01 1.87
N LEU A 47 6.71 -11.71 0.73
CA LEU A 47 7.59 -12.86 0.53
C LEU A 47 9.08 -12.49 0.72
N LEU A 48 9.45 -11.28 0.31
CA LEU A 48 10.81 -10.79 0.46
C LEU A 48 11.16 -10.46 1.89
N VAL A 49 10.23 -9.89 2.65
CA VAL A 49 10.40 -9.67 4.09
C VAL A 49 10.65 -11.00 4.80
N VAL A 50 9.83 -12.02 4.50
CA VAL A 50 10.02 -13.38 5.03
C VAL A 50 11.40 -13.93 4.65
N SER A 51 11.85 -13.73 3.41
CA SER A 51 13.18 -14.18 2.98
C SER A 51 14.32 -13.45 3.68
N HIS A 52 14.18 -12.15 3.97
CA HIS A 52 15.19 -11.35 4.67
C HIS A 52 15.32 -11.76 6.13
N PHE A 53 14.19 -11.98 6.82
CA PHE A 53 14.19 -12.48 8.19
C PHE A 53 14.89 -13.85 8.29
N ARG A 54 14.70 -14.72 7.30
CA ARG A 54 15.38 -16.02 7.26
C ARG A 54 16.88 -15.94 7.03
N ARG A 55 17.38 -14.88 6.40
CA ARG A 55 18.79 -14.75 5.99
C ARG A 55 19.64 -13.90 6.95
N ASN A 56 19.07 -13.37 8.04
CA ASN A 56 19.75 -12.44 8.96
C ASN A 56 20.50 -11.30 8.24
N SER A 57 20.04 -10.90 7.05
CA SER A 57 20.74 -9.97 6.15
C SER A 57 20.00 -8.65 6.07
N LEU A 58 19.61 -8.11 7.23
CA LEU A 58 19.03 -6.76 7.34
C LEU A 58 20.05 -5.67 7.00
N ASP A 59 21.35 -6.00 7.08
CA ASP A 59 22.46 -5.06 6.90
C ASP A 59 23.02 -5.00 5.48
N ASN A 60 22.35 -5.56 4.47
CA ASN A 60 22.84 -5.51 3.10
C ASN A 60 22.11 -4.43 2.28
N PRO A 61 22.55 -3.16 2.34
CA PRO A 61 21.89 -2.03 1.66
C PRO A 61 21.96 -2.11 0.12
N LYS A 62 22.60 -3.15 -0.43
CA LYS A 62 22.79 -3.35 -1.87
C LYS A 62 21.64 -4.09 -2.56
N ILE A 63 20.68 -4.63 -1.82
CA ILE A 63 19.50 -5.24 -2.45
C ILE A 63 18.53 -4.11 -2.79
N GLU A 64 18.77 -3.45 -3.92
CA GLU A 64 17.78 -2.58 -4.57
C GLU A 64 16.61 -3.44 -5.02
N PHE A 65 15.64 -3.62 -4.13
CA PHE A 65 14.44 -4.36 -4.46
C PHE A 65 13.54 -3.53 -5.38
N LYS A 66 13.40 -3.99 -6.62
CA LYS A 66 12.53 -3.39 -7.64
C LYS A 66 11.15 -4.05 -7.61
N HIS A 67 10.33 -3.64 -6.65
CA HIS A 67 8.96 -4.13 -6.42
C HIS A 67 8.10 -4.13 -7.68
N HIS A 68 8.03 -2.98 -8.37
CA HIS A 68 7.26 -2.85 -9.61
C HIS A 68 7.93 -3.53 -10.83
N GLY A 69 9.07 -4.19 -10.62
CA GLY A 69 9.71 -5.06 -11.60
C GLY A 69 9.11 -6.47 -11.63
N LEU A 70 8.28 -6.83 -10.65
CA LEU A 70 7.74 -8.19 -10.53
C LEU A 70 6.39 -8.35 -11.26
N PRO A 71 6.05 -9.58 -11.69
CA PRO A 71 4.81 -9.85 -12.40
C PRO A 71 3.53 -9.47 -11.65
N THR A 72 3.56 -9.43 -10.32
CA THR A 72 2.44 -8.98 -9.49
C THR A 72 2.05 -7.52 -9.75
N HIS A 73 2.93 -6.71 -10.32
CA HIS A 73 2.65 -5.31 -10.67
C HIS A 73 2.39 -5.09 -12.17
N TYR A 74 2.14 -6.16 -12.93
CA TYR A 74 1.78 -6.06 -14.34
C TYR A 74 0.26 -6.26 -14.48
N PRO A 75 -0.51 -5.29 -15.02
CA PRO A 75 -1.97 -5.42 -15.11
C PRO A 75 -2.43 -6.70 -15.83
N ILE A 76 -1.68 -7.13 -16.86
CA ILE A 76 -1.99 -8.36 -17.61
C ILE A 76 -2.00 -9.62 -16.73
N THR A 77 -1.23 -9.66 -15.63
CA THR A 77 -1.22 -10.77 -14.66
C THR A 77 -2.61 -11.00 -14.06
N TYR A 78 -3.45 -9.97 -14.02
CA TYR A 78 -4.80 -10.01 -13.48
C TYR A 78 -5.89 -10.18 -14.54
N SER A 79 -5.53 -10.45 -15.79
CA SER A 79 -6.50 -10.80 -16.84
C SER A 79 -7.42 -11.98 -16.49
N PRO A 80 -6.99 -13.03 -15.74
CA PRO A 80 -7.93 -14.07 -15.30
C PRO A 80 -9.04 -13.54 -14.39
N LEU A 81 -8.78 -12.50 -13.57
CA LEU A 81 -9.81 -11.87 -12.73
C LEU A 81 -10.81 -11.09 -13.58
N ILE A 82 -10.35 -10.42 -14.64
CA ILE A 82 -11.24 -9.76 -15.60
C ILE A 82 -12.15 -10.80 -16.26
N LEU A 83 -11.58 -11.92 -16.75
CA LEU A 83 -12.37 -13.00 -17.34
C LEU A 83 -13.38 -13.55 -16.34
N LEU A 84 -12.97 -13.75 -15.08
CA LEU A 84 -13.87 -14.19 -14.02
C LEU A 84 -15.02 -13.21 -13.80
N ALA A 85 -14.76 -11.89 -13.78
CA ALA A 85 -15.80 -10.87 -13.64
C ALA A 85 -16.73 -10.79 -14.86
N ILE A 86 -16.25 -11.11 -16.07
CA ILE A 86 -17.08 -11.19 -17.28
C ILE A 86 -18.01 -12.41 -17.22
N PHE A 87 -17.48 -13.58 -16.85
CA PHE A 87 -18.27 -14.83 -16.83
C PHE A 87 -19.14 -14.98 -15.60
N LEU A 88 -18.77 -14.35 -14.48
CA LEU A 88 -19.50 -14.38 -13.23
C LEU A 88 -19.64 -12.95 -12.67
N PRO A 89 -20.46 -12.10 -13.30
CA PRO A 89 -20.61 -10.71 -12.90
C PRO A 89 -21.39 -10.62 -11.59
N ASN A 90 -20.68 -10.42 -10.48
CA ASN A 90 -21.27 -10.18 -9.18
C ASN A 90 -20.43 -9.16 -8.41
N ILE A 91 -20.95 -8.69 -7.26
CA ILE A 91 -20.25 -7.66 -6.48
C ILE A 91 -18.84 -8.08 -6.07
N TYR A 92 -18.63 -9.36 -5.73
CA TYR A 92 -17.32 -9.84 -5.28
C TYR A 92 -16.31 -9.84 -6.43
N THR A 93 -16.65 -10.36 -7.60
CA THR A 93 -15.72 -10.40 -8.74
C THR A 93 -15.42 -9.01 -9.27
N LEU A 94 -16.42 -8.13 -9.31
CA LEU A 94 -16.23 -6.72 -9.65
C LEU A 94 -15.31 -6.02 -8.64
N SER A 95 -15.57 -6.18 -7.34
CA SER A 95 -14.76 -5.54 -6.30
C SER A 95 -13.32 -6.06 -6.29
N MET A 96 -13.09 -7.36 -6.54
CA MET A 96 -11.75 -7.93 -6.70
C MET A 96 -10.98 -7.24 -7.84
N VAL A 97 -11.58 -7.16 -9.04
CA VAL A 97 -10.95 -6.57 -10.22
C VAL A 97 -10.65 -5.10 -9.97
N THR A 98 -11.64 -4.31 -9.55
CA THR A 98 -11.42 -2.87 -9.34
C THR A 98 -10.44 -2.59 -8.22
N SER A 99 -10.42 -3.38 -7.15
CA SER A 99 -9.46 -3.18 -6.04
C SER A 99 -8.02 -3.36 -6.50
N VAL A 100 -7.75 -4.42 -7.27
CA VAL A 100 -6.42 -4.66 -7.86
C VAL A 100 -6.04 -3.53 -8.82
N TYR A 101 -6.93 -3.13 -9.72
CA TYR A 101 -6.62 -2.12 -10.72
C TYR A 101 -6.48 -0.72 -10.12
N LEU A 102 -7.23 -0.39 -9.07
CA LEU A 102 -7.06 0.85 -8.32
C LEU A 102 -5.73 0.86 -7.56
N HIS A 103 -5.28 -0.27 -7.01
CA HIS A 103 -3.94 -0.37 -6.45
C HIS A 103 -2.86 -0.04 -7.48
N LEU A 104 -2.87 -0.71 -8.63
CA LEU A 104 -1.90 -0.45 -9.71
C LEU A 104 -2.00 0.99 -10.25
N LEU A 105 -3.20 1.57 -10.23
CA LEU A 105 -3.40 2.98 -10.56
C LEU A 105 -2.70 3.88 -9.55
N VAL A 106 -2.90 3.65 -8.25
CA VAL A 106 -2.24 4.41 -7.17
C VAL A 106 -0.72 4.26 -7.28
N ASP A 107 -0.19 3.07 -7.55
CA ASP A 107 1.23 2.84 -7.79
C ASP A 107 1.79 3.58 -9.02
N SER A 108 0.93 4.06 -9.90
CA SER A 108 1.34 4.91 -11.01
C SER A 108 1.61 6.36 -10.57
N PHE A 109 1.19 6.78 -9.38
CA PHE A 109 1.34 8.14 -8.86
C PHE A 109 2.36 8.22 -7.74
N TYR A 110 3.27 9.20 -7.80
CA TYR A 110 4.26 9.49 -6.74
C TYR A 110 5.18 8.29 -6.35
N THR A 111 5.22 7.21 -7.12
CA THR A 111 6.21 6.13 -6.96
C THR A 111 7.45 6.41 -7.83
N SER A 112 8.62 5.92 -7.42
CA SER A 112 9.87 6.16 -8.18
C SER A 112 9.91 5.40 -9.50
N ASP A 113 9.39 4.17 -9.48
CA ASP A 113 9.45 3.24 -10.59
C ASP A 113 8.21 3.28 -11.49
N GLY A 114 7.00 3.49 -10.95
CA GLY A 114 5.73 3.45 -11.70
C GLY A 114 5.29 2.03 -12.10
N ILE A 115 4.27 1.92 -12.97
CA ILE A 115 3.68 0.64 -13.41
C ILE A 115 3.85 0.42 -14.91
N LYS A 116 4.12 -0.82 -15.33
CA LYS A 116 4.16 -1.20 -16.75
C LYS A 116 2.79 -1.62 -17.26
N TRP A 117 1.92 -0.64 -17.55
CA TRP A 117 0.54 -0.91 -17.95
C TRP A 117 0.40 -1.80 -19.19
N LEU A 118 1.34 -1.69 -20.14
CA LEU A 118 1.27 -2.37 -21.43
C LEU A 118 2.23 -3.56 -21.54
N TYR A 119 2.76 -4.08 -20.43
CA TYR A 119 3.56 -5.30 -20.45
C TYR A 119 2.71 -6.51 -20.89
N PRO A 120 3.22 -7.48 -21.68
CA PRO A 120 4.58 -7.59 -22.21
C PRO A 120 4.85 -6.83 -23.52
N PHE A 121 3.83 -6.19 -24.11
CA PHE A 121 3.93 -5.52 -25.40
C PHE A 121 4.83 -4.28 -25.38
N ARG A 122 4.85 -3.54 -24.25
CA ARG A 122 5.78 -2.43 -24.00
C ARG A 122 6.39 -2.53 -22.61
N LYS A 123 7.68 -2.23 -22.52
CA LYS A 123 8.46 -2.26 -21.26
C LYS A 123 8.52 -0.90 -20.54
N THR A 124 7.79 0.10 -21.04
CA THR A 124 7.75 1.46 -20.50
C THR A 124 7.04 1.48 -19.15
N TYR A 125 7.67 2.12 -18.17
CA TYR A 125 7.06 2.45 -16.89
C TYR A 125 6.26 3.75 -17.02
N TYR A 126 5.00 3.70 -16.59
CA TYR A 126 4.13 4.86 -16.49
C TYR A 126 4.15 5.33 -15.04
N ARG A 127 4.63 6.55 -14.85
CA ARG A 127 4.73 7.22 -13.55
C ARG A 127 4.24 8.65 -13.71
N PHE A 128 3.40 9.08 -12.80
CA PHE A 128 2.76 10.39 -12.76
C PHE A 128 3.14 11.07 -11.46
N CYS A 129 3.45 12.37 -11.51
CA CYS A 129 3.81 13.15 -10.33
C CYS A 129 4.98 12.58 -9.50
N SER A 130 5.90 11.84 -10.13
CA SER A 130 7.01 11.15 -9.46
C SER A 130 8.21 12.06 -9.16
N GLU A 131 8.16 13.36 -9.47
CA GLU A 131 9.29 14.28 -9.35
C GLU A 131 9.82 14.34 -7.92
N VAL A 132 8.92 14.28 -6.93
CA VAL A 132 9.25 14.35 -5.50
C VAL A 132 9.97 13.09 -5.02
N THR A 133 9.61 11.92 -5.57
CA THR A 133 10.07 10.61 -5.12
C THR A 133 11.06 9.96 -6.08
N LYS A 134 11.41 10.64 -7.17
CA LYS A 134 12.36 10.19 -8.18
C LYS A 134 13.68 9.76 -7.53
N GLU A 135 14.22 8.63 -7.99
CA GLU A 135 15.50 8.03 -7.54
C GLU A 135 15.56 7.68 -6.05
N ALA A 136 14.45 7.81 -5.33
CA ALA A 136 14.38 7.40 -3.95
C ALA A 136 13.95 5.94 -3.86
N HIS A 137 14.57 5.21 -2.93
CA HIS A 137 14.21 3.82 -2.62
C HIS A 137 14.14 3.62 -1.10
N GLY A 138 13.46 2.56 -0.67
CA GLY A 138 13.35 2.18 0.73
C GLY A 138 12.84 3.31 1.63
N ILE A 139 13.54 3.58 2.74
CA ILE A 139 13.12 4.57 3.73
C ILE A 139 13.19 6.01 3.24
N PHE A 140 14.11 6.32 2.32
CA PHE A 140 14.21 7.65 1.72
C PHE A 140 13.02 7.93 0.80
N TRP A 141 12.57 6.91 0.07
CA TRP A 141 11.36 6.99 -0.74
C TRP A 141 10.15 7.25 0.15
N GLN A 142 9.98 6.44 1.20
CA GLN A 142 8.87 6.59 2.15
C GLN A 142 8.82 8.00 2.73
N HIS A 143 9.99 8.50 3.18
CA HIS A 143 10.09 9.85 3.71
C HIS A 143 9.63 10.93 2.73
N LYS A 144 10.05 10.84 1.46
CA LYS A 144 9.60 11.76 0.40
C LYS A 144 8.12 11.59 0.10
N TYR A 145 7.63 10.34 0.06
CA TYR A 145 6.23 10.00 -0.21
C TYR A 145 5.28 10.59 0.83
N THR A 146 5.63 10.56 2.13
CA THR A 146 4.79 11.15 3.20
C THR A 146 4.55 12.65 3.06
N ARG A 147 5.33 13.34 2.22
CA ARG A 147 5.17 14.78 1.94
C ARG A 147 4.27 15.06 0.72
N THR A 148 3.88 14.03 -0.02
CA THR A 148 3.08 14.16 -1.23
C THR A 148 1.60 14.45 -0.88
N PRO A 149 0.84 15.09 -1.79
CA PRO A 149 -0.60 15.23 -1.63
C PRO A 149 -1.33 13.89 -1.56
N LEU A 150 -0.88 12.88 -2.34
CA LEU A 150 -1.48 11.56 -2.38
C LEU A 150 -1.45 10.89 -1.00
N TYR A 151 -0.30 10.87 -0.32
CA TYR A 151 -0.21 10.32 1.02
C TYR A 151 -1.20 10.97 2.01
N LYS A 152 -1.41 12.29 1.91
CA LYS A 152 -2.39 13.00 2.76
C LYS A 152 -3.81 12.56 2.45
N ILE A 153 -4.15 12.38 1.17
CA ILE A 153 -5.45 11.87 0.74
C ILE A 153 -5.64 10.45 1.26
N GLU A 154 -4.67 9.56 1.07
CA GLU A 154 -4.71 8.19 1.59
C GLU A 154 -4.92 8.14 3.11
N PHE A 155 -4.23 9.01 3.84
CA PHE A 155 -4.36 9.11 5.28
C PHE A 155 -5.77 9.59 5.71
N VAL A 156 -6.30 10.62 5.04
CA VAL A 156 -7.67 11.09 5.30
C VAL A 156 -8.68 9.99 4.99
N LEU A 157 -8.53 9.32 3.85
CA LEU A 157 -9.39 8.20 3.47
C LEU A 157 -9.35 7.11 4.53
N LEU A 158 -8.16 6.67 4.94
CA LEU A 158 -7.97 5.67 6.00
C LEU A 158 -8.74 6.03 7.28
N VAL A 159 -8.60 7.27 7.75
CA VAL A 159 -9.30 7.75 8.95
C VAL A 159 -10.81 7.72 8.73
N VAL A 160 -11.29 8.32 7.64
CA VAL A 160 -12.72 8.48 7.36
C VAL A 160 -13.41 7.14 7.22
N GLY A 161 -12.96 6.25 6.35
CA GLY A 161 -13.63 4.95 6.20
C GLY A 161 -13.31 3.99 7.36
N GLY A 162 -12.25 4.21 8.14
CA GLY A 162 -12.09 3.53 9.44
C GLY A 162 -13.23 3.89 10.39
N CYS A 163 -13.60 5.18 10.44
CA CYS A 163 -14.79 5.64 11.16
C CYS A 163 -16.09 5.06 10.57
N ILE A 164 -16.23 5.01 9.24
CA ILE A 164 -17.41 4.40 8.59
C ILE A 164 -17.52 2.91 8.92
N LEU A 165 -16.41 2.16 8.87
CA LEU A 165 -16.37 0.74 9.22
C LEU A 165 -16.84 0.54 10.66
N TRP A 166 -16.37 1.40 11.56
CA TRP A 166 -16.76 1.38 12.97
C TRP A 166 -18.25 1.68 13.16
N ILE A 167 -18.79 2.70 12.48
CA ILE A 167 -20.22 3.05 12.53
C ILE A 167 -21.08 1.92 11.95
N ASN A 168 -20.73 1.40 10.76
CA ASN A 168 -21.45 0.29 10.14
C ASN A 168 -21.43 -0.94 11.04
N HIS A 169 -20.33 -1.21 11.74
CA HIS A 169 -20.30 -2.28 12.72
C HIS A 169 -21.32 -2.06 13.85
N ILE A 170 -21.35 -0.86 14.45
CA ILE A 170 -22.28 -0.52 15.54
C ILE A 170 -23.74 -0.66 15.08
N VAL A 171 -24.05 -0.25 13.85
CA VAL A 171 -25.42 -0.23 13.34
C VAL A 171 -25.90 -1.61 12.88
N TYR A 172 -25.05 -2.40 12.22
CA TYR A 172 -25.48 -3.61 11.51
C TYR A 172 -25.07 -4.93 12.19
N TYR A 173 -24.12 -4.93 13.12
CA TYR A 173 -23.57 -6.16 13.69
C TYR A 173 -23.74 -6.18 15.21
N GLU A 174 -24.63 -7.03 15.73
CA GLU A 174 -24.76 -7.34 17.17
C GLU A 174 -23.58 -8.16 17.73
N SER A 175 -22.47 -8.25 16.99
CA SER A 175 -21.31 -9.06 17.38
C SER A 175 -20.57 -8.40 18.57
N PRO A 176 -19.87 -9.19 19.42
CA PRO A 176 -19.21 -8.67 20.61
C PRO A 176 -18.19 -7.58 20.24
N LEU A 177 -18.60 -6.33 20.49
CA LEU A 177 -17.96 -5.07 20.09
C LEU A 177 -16.45 -5.03 20.33
N TRP A 178 -15.94 -5.71 21.34
CA TRP A 178 -14.56 -5.55 21.78
C TRP A 178 -13.54 -6.13 20.79
N ALA A 179 -13.84 -7.24 20.09
CA ALA A 179 -12.83 -7.93 19.30
C ALA A 179 -12.47 -7.16 18.02
N ILE A 180 -13.48 -6.68 17.28
CA ILE A 180 -13.28 -5.92 16.04
C ILE A 180 -12.79 -4.50 16.35
N THR A 181 -13.31 -3.87 17.42
CA THR A 181 -12.82 -2.56 17.87
C THR A 181 -11.37 -2.64 18.35
N LEU A 182 -10.99 -3.73 19.03
CA LEU A 182 -9.61 -3.99 19.43
C LEU A 182 -8.72 -4.20 18.20
N ILE A 183 -9.14 -5.00 17.21
CA ILE A 183 -8.36 -5.19 15.98
C ILE A 183 -8.19 -3.86 15.24
N GLY A 184 -9.25 -3.08 15.08
CA GLY A 184 -9.19 -1.74 14.48
C GLY A 184 -8.27 -0.80 15.24
N ALA A 185 -8.38 -0.75 16.58
CA ALA A 185 -7.51 0.03 17.43
C ALA A 185 -6.04 -0.42 17.34
N LEU A 186 -5.77 -1.72 17.31
CA LEU A 186 -4.43 -2.28 17.15
C LEU A 186 -3.83 -1.93 15.80
N ILE A 187 -4.63 -1.96 14.72
CA ILE A 187 -4.20 -1.53 13.38
C ILE A 187 -3.86 -0.03 13.38
N VAL A 188 -4.73 0.80 13.95
CA VAL A 188 -4.48 2.25 14.06
C VAL A 188 -3.24 2.54 14.90
N CYS A 189 -3.12 1.92 16.08
CA CYS A 189 -1.95 2.06 16.95
C CYS A 189 -0.66 1.57 16.26
N PHE A 190 -0.73 0.48 15.49
CA PHE A 190 0.40 -0.01 14.70
C PHE A 190 0.82 1.02 13.66
N PHE A 191 -0.11 1.61 12.92
CA PHE A 191 0.21 2.64 11.92
C PHE A 191 0.73 3.95 12.56
N ILE A 192 0.16 4.38 13.68
CA ILE A 192 0.66 5.53 14.44
C ILE A 192 2.08 5.24 14.95
N GLY A 193 2.31 4.08 15.54
CA GLY A 193 3.62 3.64 16.01
C GLY A 193 4.64 3.56 14.88
N ALA A 194 4.27 2.97 13.75
CA ALA A 194 5.09 2.91 12.55
C ALA A 194 5.44 4.31 12.02
N PHE A 195 4.48 5.24 12.00
CA PHE A 195 4.70 6.62 11.57
C PHE A 195 5.65 7.39 12.50
N ILE A 196 5.46 7.25 13.82
CA ILE A 196 6.36 7.86 14.82
C ILE A 196 7.76 7.28 14.69
N PHE A 197 7.88 5.96 14.60
CA PHE A 197 9.15 5.26 14.43
C PHE A 197 9.86 5.69 13.14
N GLU A 198 9.13 5.80 12.03
CA GLU A 198 9.66 6.26 10.75
C GLU A 198 10.22 7.68 10.87
N ARG A 199 9.48 8.62 11.47
CA ARG A 199 9.97 9.99 11.68
C ARG A 199 11.21 10.05 12.56
N ALA A 200 11.28 9.23 13.60
CA ALA A 200 12.46 9.12 14.45
C ALA A 200 13.66 8.57 13.67
N HIS A 201 13.44 7.51 12.88
CA HIS A 201 14.48 6.87 12.09
C HIS A 201 15.03 7.77 10.99
N VAL A 202 14.18 8.51 10.27
CA VAL A 202 14.65 9.45 9.25
C VAL A 202 15.52 10.55 9.88
N LYS A 203 15.08 11.14 10.99
CA LYS A 203 15.89 12.14 11.71
C LYS A 203 17.26 11.58 12.13
N TYR A 204 17.29 10.31 12.56
CA TYR A 204 18.52 9.62 12.89
C TYR A 204 19.44 9.45 11.67
N VAL A 205 18.91 8.99 10.54
CA VAL A 205 19.67 8.80 9.29
C VAL A 205 20.22 10.12 8.75
N GLU A 206 19.40 11.19 8.74
CA GLU A 206 19.83 12.52 8.31
C GLU A 206 20.96 13.07 9.20
N LYS A 207 20.87 12.86 10.52
CA LYS A 207 21.91 13.26 11.47
C LYS A 207 23.22 12.52 11.17
N LYS A 208 23.16 11.19 11.01
CA LYS A 208 24.32 10.35 10.69
C LYS A 208 25.00 10.76 9.37
N ALA A 209 24.21 11.03 8.33
CA ALA A 209 24.73 11.47 7.04
C ALA A 209 25.47 12.83 7.13
N LYS A 210 24.95 13.77 7.94
CA LYS A 210 25.62 15.06 8.19
C LYS A 210 26.93 14.88 8.94
N GLU A 211 26.97 14.01 9.96
CA GLU A 211 28.18 13.70 10.72
C GLU A 211 29.27 13.08 9.84
N GLU A 212 28.90 12.14 8.95
CA GLU A 212 29.84 11.52 8.01
C GLU A 212 30.39 12.51 6.97
N LYS A 213 29.53 13.41 6.46
CA LYS A 213 29.96 14.47 5.54
C LYS A 213 30.96 15.42 6.21
N SER A 214 30.68 15.85 7.43
CA SER A 214 31.57 16.72 8.23
C SER A 214 32.94 16.07 8.45
N LYS A 215 32.98 14.78 8.83
CA LYS A 215 34.23 14.02 9.00
C LYS A 215 35.08 13.94 7.72
N ARG A 216 34.44 13.81 6.55
CA ARG A 216 35.13 13.77 5.25
C ARG A 216 35.67 15.13 4.82
N GLU A 217 35.02 16.22 5.25
CA GLU A 217 35.50 17.58 4.99
C GLU A 217 36.67 17.92 5.91
N SER A 218 36.60 17.55 7.20
CA SER A 218 37.71 17.76 8.15
C SER A 218 38.95 16.92 7.84
N SER A 219 38.82 15.78 7.16
CA SER A 219 39.97 14.95 6.78
C SER A 219 40.72 15.45 5.53
N LYS A 220 40.21 16.50 4.86
CA LYS A 220 40.83 17.11 3.67
C LYS A 220 41.64 18.36 3.98
N THR A 221 41.48 18.92 5.18
CA THR A 221 42.26 20.03 5.75
C THR A 221 43.40 19.51 6.59
#